data_AF-A0A2E7S9M9-F1
#
_entry.id   AF-A0A2E7S9M9-F1
#
_cell.length_a   1.000
_cell.length_b   1.000
_cell.length_c   1.000
_cell.angle_alpha   90.00
_cell.angle_beta   90.00
_cell.angle_gamma   90.00
#
_symmetry.space_group_name_H-M   'P 1'
#
loop_
_entity.id
_entity.type
_entity.pdbx_description
1 polymer ?
#
loop_
_entity_poly.entity_id
_entity_poly.type
_entity_poly.pdbx_seq_one_letter_code
_entity_poly.pdbx_strand_id
1 'polypeptide(L)' 'MYTFRLNKREMRALRGDSLESVTNEGESHSGVHELSYGQVVVEYGEDVAESLLEYIRSTRINS' A
#
# COMPACT_ATOMS: atom_id res chain seq x y z
N MET A 1 5.67 -9.01 11.93
CA MET A 1 5.88 -7.84 11.06
C MET A 1 4.72 -7.81 10.07
N TYR A 2 4.00 -6.69 9.95
CA TYR A 2 2.86 -6.58 9.03
C TYR A 2 3.35 -6.23 7.61
N THR A 3 2.75 -6.87 6.61
CA THR A 3 2.99 -6.59 5.19
C THR A 3 1.67 -6.27 4.52
N PHE A 4 1.62 -5.13 3.85
CA PHE A 4 0.51 -4.68 3.02
C PHE A 4 0.69 -5.23 1.62
N ARG A 5 -0.38 -5.82 1.06
CA ARG A 5 -0.42 -6.28 -0.33
C ARG A 5 -1.41 -5.39 -1.05
N LEU A 6 -0.89 -4.46 -1.83
CA LEU A 6 -1.67 -3.42 -2.50
C LEU A 6 -1.67 -3.67 -4.00
N ASN A 7 -2.82 -3.52 -4.64
CA ASN A 7 -2.91 -3.51 -6.10
C ASN A 7 -2.46 -2.15 -6.67
N LYS A 8 -2.32 -2.05 -8.00
CA LYS A 8 -1.90 -0.81 -8.67
C LYS A 8 -2.75 0.42 -8.30
N ARG A 9 -4.05 0.24 -8.11
CA ARG A 9 -4.97 1.35 -7.77
C ARG A 9 -4.76 1.82 -6.33
N GLU A 10 -4.59 0.88 -5.40
CA GLU A 10 -4.31 1.18 -3.99
C GLU A 10 -2.94 1.84 -3.82
N MET A 11 -1.92 1.35 -4.54
CA MET A 11 -0.59 2.00 -4.57
C MET A 11 -0.65 3.42 -5.11
N ARG A 12 -1.44 3.67 -6.16
CA ARG A 12 -1.61 5.02 -6.71
C ARG A 12 -2.31 5.94 -5.70
N ALA A 13 -3.33 5.43 -5.02
CA ALA A 13 -4.02 6.17 -3.97
C ALA A 13 -3.06 6.49 -2.79
N LEU A 14 -2.20 5.54 -2.42
CA LEU A 14 -1.21 5.72 -1.36
C LEU A 14 -0.16 6.79 -1.71
N ARG A 15 0.31 6.81 -2.96
CA ARG A 15 1.30 7.79 -3.44
C ARG A 15 0.73 9.19 -3.68
N GLY A 16 -0.59 9.35 -3.68
CA GLY A 16 -1.24 10.60 -4.05
C GLY A 16 -1.05 10.97 -5.53
N ASP A 17 -0.60 10.03 -6.37
CA ASP A 17 -0.31 10.30 -7.78
C ASP A 17 -1.59 10.53 -8.58
N SER A 18 -1.74 11.76 -9.08
CA SER A 18 -2.78 12.12 -10.05
C SER A 18 -2.45 11.49 -11.41
N LEU A 19 -2.96 10.28 -11.63
CA LEU A 19 -3.16 9.55 -12.90
C LEU A 19 -2.02 9.40 -13.93
N GLU A 20 -0.89 10.11 -13.89
CA GLU A 20 0.06 10.16 -15.02
C GLU A 20 1.52 9.77 -14.76
N SER A 21 1.94 9.40 -13.56
CA SER A 21 3.34 8.99 -13.32
C SER A 21 3.45 7.67 -12.58
N VAL A 22 3.12 6.55 -13.24
CA VAL A 22 3.55 5.24 -12.74
C VAL A 22 4.95 4.98 -13.29
N THR A 23 5.97 5.44 -12.56
CA THR A 23 7.33 4.94 -12.79
C THR A 23 7.39 3.53 -12.21
N ASN A 24 7.66 2.58 -13.10
CA ASN A 24 7.67 1.12 -12.92
C ASN A 24 8.77 0.62 -11.96
N GLU A 25 8.84 1.15 -10.74
CA GLU A 25 9.81 0.68 -9.76
C GLU A 25 9.08 -0.14 -8.69
N GLY A 26 9.13 -1.47 -8.86
CA GLY A 26 8.60 -2.45 -7.91
C GLY A 26 7.33 -3.19 -8.34
N GLU A 27 7.00 -3.19 -9.63
CA GLU A 27 5.89 -4.01 -10.15
C GLU A 27 6.30 -5.49 -10.18
N SER A 28 5.79 -6.27 -9.23
CA SER A 28 5.89 -7.74 -9.33
C SER A 28 5.02 -8.22 -10.50
N HIS A 29 5.43 -9.27 -11.21
CA HIS A 29 4.75 -9.81 -12.41
C HIS A 29 3.24 -10.11 -12.22
N SER A 30 2.74 -10.11 -10.99
CA SER A 30 1.33 -10.30 -10.61
C SER A 30 0.51 -9.00 -10.45
N GLY A 31 1.10 -7.80 -10.61
CA GLY A 31 0.40 -6.52 -10.40
C GLY A 31 0.05 -6.21 -8.94
N VAL A 32 0.69 -6.92 -8.00
CA VAL A 32 0.58 -6.74 -6.56
C VAL A 32 1.90 -6.17 -6.05
N HIS A 33 1.81 -5.11 -5.26
CA HIS A 33 2.92 -4.47 -4.58
C HIS A 33 2.89 -4.85 -3.11
N GLU A 34 4.03 -5.30 -2.60
CA GLU A 34 4.16 -5.68 -1.19
C GLU A 34 5.00 -4.63 -0.47
N LEU A 35 4.40 -3.97 0.51
CA LEU A 35 5.05 -2.98 1.35
C LEU A 35 5.05 -3.48 2.79
N SER A 36 6.21 -3.51 3.44
CA SER A 36 6.26 -3.74 4.87
C SER A 36 5.74 -2.52 5.63
N TYR A 37 5.24 -2.74 6.85
CA TYR A 37 4.82 -1.64 7.73
C TYR A 37 5.94 -0.61 7.92
N GLY A 38 7.18 -1.07 8.13
CA GLY A 38 8.33 -0.18 8.27
C GLY A 38 8.60 0.66 7.02
N GLN A 39 8.46 0.09 5.82
CA GLN A 39 8.57 0.86 4.57
C GLN A 39 7.51 1.94 4.48
N VAL A 40 6.26 1.62 4.85
CA VAL A 40 5.19 2.63 4.81
C VAL A 40 5.42 3.75 5.82
N VAL A 41 5.86 3.42 7.04
CA VAL A 41 6.20 4.43 8.05
C VAL A 41 7.30 5.36 7.55
N VAL A 42 8.34 4.81 6.91
CA VAL A 42 9.47 5.60 6.40
C VAL A 42 9.09 6.46 5.19
N GLU A 43 8.27 5.94 4.27
CA GLU A 43 7.94 6.62 3.00
C GLU A 43 6.72 7.56 3.10
N TYR A 44 5.70 7.19 3.87
CA TYR A 44 4.40 7.87 3.91
C TYR A 44 3.98 8.35 5.30
N GLY A 45 4.67 7.93 6.36
CA GLY A 45 4.34 8.30 7.74
C GLY A 45 3.59 7.22 8.53
N GLU A 46 3.65 7.35 9.86
CA GLU A 46 3.06 6.41 10.80
C GLU A 46 1.52 6.43 10.77
N ASP A 47 0.92 7.61 10.61
CA ASP A 47 -0.53 7.83 10.46
C ASP A 47 -1.11 7.09 9.25
N VAL A 48 -0.39 7.11 8.13
CA VAL A 48 -0.76 6.37 6.91
C VAL A 48 -0.61 4.86 7.13
N ALA A 49 0.46 4.43 7.80
CA ALA A 49 0.69 3.02 8.12
C ALA A 49 -0.39 2.45 9.06
N GLU A 50 -0.83 3.22 10.06
CA GLU A 50 -1.94 2.85 10.95
C GLU A 50 -3.27 2.78 10.20
N SER A 51 -3.56 3.78 9.36
CA SER A 51 -4.79 3.80 8.55
C SER A 51 -4.89 2.60 7.61
N LEU A 52 -3.78 2.23 6.95
CA LEU A 52 -3.70 1.02 6.11
C LEU A 52 -3.89 -0.26 6.93
N LEU A 53 -3.34 -0.30 8.14
CA LEU A 53 -3.48 -1.46 9.03
C LEU A 53 -4.94 -1.64 9.48
N GLU A 54 -5.63 -0.56 9.82
CA GLU A 54 -7.05 -0.57 10.16
C GLU A 54 -7.93 -1.00 8.97
N TYR A 55 -7.64 -0.47 7.78
CA TYR A 55 -8.34 -0.86 6.55
C TYR A 55 -8.22 -2.36 6.24
N ILE A 56 -7.02 -2.94 6.35
CA ILE A 56 -6.84 -4.39 6.11
C ILE A 56 -7.51 -5.23 7.20
N ARG A 57 -7.47 -4.78 8.46
CA ARG A 57 -8.11 -5.49 9.57
C ARG A 57 -9.64 -5.51 9.40
N SER A 58 -10.24 -4.38 9.03
CA SER A 58 -11.69 -4.26 8.86
C SER A 58 -12.22 -5.04 7.64
N THR A 59 -11.44 -5.13 6.57
CA THR A 59 -11.81 -5.89 5.36
C THR A 59 -11.65 -7.40 5.52
N ARG A 60 -10.70 -7.89 6.34
CA ARG A 60 -10.49 -9.33 6.59
C ARG A 60 -11.45 -9.96 7.61
N ILE A 61 -12.11 -9.18 8.46
CA ILE A 61 -13.10 -9.71 9.42
C ILE A 61 -14.43 -10.10 8.73
N ASN A 62 -14.67 -9.62 7.51
CA ASN A 62 -15.90 -9.86 6.75
C ASN A 62 -15.72 -10.83 5.56
N SER A 63 -14.70 -11.70 5.56
CA SER A 63 -14.52 -12.78 4.57
C SER A 63 -14.52 -14.16 5.22
#